data_AF-A0A292RYB2-F1
#
_entry.id   AF-A0A292RYB2-F1
#
_cell.length_a   1.000
_cell.length_b   1.000
_cell.length_c   1.000
_cell.angle_alpha   90.00
_cell.angle_beta   90.00
_cell.angle_gamma   90.00
#
_symmetry.space_group_name_H-M   'P 1'
#
loop_
_entity.id
_entity.type
_entity.pdbx_description
1 polymer ?
#
loop_
_entity_poly.entity_id
_entity_poly.type
_entity_poly.pdbx_seq_one_letter_code
_entity_poly.pdbx_strand_id
1 'polypeptide(L)'
;MMMGDIIKIENVLDKIVPDELLERFKMTHKEDEASFVAKSLLIIDFEREIYTNPEQNPAELWQNLSKKYLNRENEQDNEWASIPHYLSHPAYYQNYFRANLMKVQIYNYLKSVLGNITENNKSAEFMDKNIFRYGASIEEYELIKQLTGNEFSASYFCEEL
;
A
#
# COMPACT_ATOMS: atom_id res chain seq x y z
N MET A 1 -1.02 -5.68 -8.01
CA MET A 1 -2.40 -5.27 -7.65
C MET A 1 -2.43 -5.21 -6.12
N MET A 2 -2.60 -4.03 -5.54
CA MET A 2 -2.38 -3.73 -4.11
C MET A 2 -3.62 -3.97 -3.25
N MET A 3 -4.22 -5.14 -3.39
CA MET A 3 -5.41 -5.51 -2.63
C MET A 3 -5.33 -7.01 -2.43
N GLY A 4 -4.77 -7.42 -1.29
CA GLY A 4 -4.55 -8.84 -1.01
C GLY A 4 -3.89 -9.13 0.33
N ASP A 5 -3.71 -8.17 1.22
CA ASP A 5 -2.94 -8.45 2.45
C ASP A 5 -3.82 -9.14 3.49
N ILE A 6 -5.13 -8.88 3.48
CA ILE A 6 -6.05 -9.49 4.44
C ILE A 6 -6.07 -11.03 4.37
N ILE A 7 -5.84 -11.61 3.19
CA ILE A 7 -5.72 -13.06 3.01
C ILE A 7 -4.37 -13.62 3.54
N LYS A 8 -3.39 -12.75 3.78
CA LYS A 8 -2.11 -13.07 4.44
C LYS A 8 -2.10 -12.73 5.92
N ILE A 9 -3.01 -11.89 6.39
CA ILE A 9 -3.06 -11.45 7.79
C ILE A 9 -4.16 -12.21 8.58
N GLU A 10 -5.26 -12.57 7.94
CA GLU A 10 -6.38 -13.30 8.55
C GLU A 10 -6.54 -14.72 7.96
N ASN A 11 -7.54 -15.47 8.43
CA ASN A 11 -7.72 -16.90 8.14
C ASN A 11 -8.66 -17.17 6.96
N VAL A 12 -8.71 -16.27 5.97
CA VAL A 12 -9.65 -16.36 4.84
C VAL A 12 -9.52 -17.66 4.05
N LEU A 13 -8.34 -18.28 4.03
CA LEU A 13 -8.04 -19.47 3.23
C LEU A 13 -7.91 -20.76 4.08
N ASP A 14 -8.17 -20.72 5.39
CA ASP A 14 -7.92 -21.84 6.33
C ASP A 14 -8.59 -23.18 5.95
N LYS A 15 -9.73 -23.11 5.25
CA LYS A 15 -10.50 -24.28 4.79
C LYS A 15 -10.38 -24.53 3.28
N ILE A 16 -9.61 -23.72 2.58
CA ILE A 16 -9.46 -23.76 1.12
C ILE A 16 -8.14 -24.42 0.74
N VAL A 17 -7.08 -24.17 1.52
CA VAL A 17 -5.73 -24.68 1.24
C VAL A 17 -5.15 -25.39 2.47
N PRO A 18 -4.16 -26.30 2.29
CA PRO A 18 -3.49 -26.93 3.42
C PRO A 18 -2.80 -25.92 4.35
N ASP A 19 -2.81 -26.18 5.65
CA ASP A 19 -2.23 -25.30 6.69
C ASP A 19 -0.77 -24.91 6.39
N GLU A 20 0.05 -25.88 5.98
CA GLU A 20 1.46 -25.63 5.65
C GLU A 20 1.62 -24.63 4.49
N LEU A 21 0.75 -24.72 3.47
CA LEU A 21 0.76 -23.80 2.35
C LEU A 21 0.28 -22.41 2.78
N LEU A 22 -0.75 -22.34 3.62
CA LEU A 22 -1.26 -21.09 4.16
C LEU A 22 -0.19 -20.37 4.98
N GLU A 23 0.46 -21.05 5.92
CA GLU A 23 1.49 -20.44 6.76
C GLU A 23 2.67 -19.91 5.92
N ARG A 24 3.15 -20.70 4.95
CA ARG A 24 4.18 -20.23 4.00
C ARG A 24 3.73 -18.99 3.23
N PHE A 25 2.47 -18.94 2.80
CA PHE A 25 1.93 -17.78 2.10
C PHE A 25 1.87 -16.54 3.01
N LYS A 26 1.41 -16.68 4.26
CA LYS A 26 1.39 -15.59 5.24
C LYS A 26 2.78 -15.04 5.55
N MET A 27 3.80 -15.90 5.63
CA MET A 27 5.19 -15.50 5.90
C MET A 27 5.79 -14.56 4.84
N THR A 28 5.25 -14.54 3.61
CA THR A 28 5.73 -13.64 2.54
C THR A 28 5.21 -12.20 2.68
N HIS A 29 4.30 -11.92 3.62
CA HIS A 29 3.63 -10.62 3.72
C HIS A 29 4.60 -9.45 3.88
N LYS A 30 5.57 -9.56 4.79
CA LYS A 30 6.56 -8.51 5.04
C LYS A 30 7.44 -8.21 3.83
N GLU A 31 7.85 -9.26 3.11
CA GLU A 31 8.65 -9.13 1.89
C GLU A 31 7.85 -8.43 0.79
N ASP A 32 6.57 -8.78 0.62
CA ASP A 32 5.68 -8.17 -0.35
C ASP A 32 5.44 -6.68 -0.05
N GLU A 33 5.22 -6.32 1.22
CA GLU A 33 5.05 -4.92 1.65
C GLU A 33 6.33 -4.09 1.41
N ALA A 34 7.50 -4.64 1.75
CA ALA A 34 8.77 -3.98 1.48
C ALA A 34 9.00 -3.79 -0.03
N SER A 35 8.71 -4.81 -0.84
CA SER A 35 8.77 -4.77 -2.30
C SER A 35 7.81 -3.72 -2.88
N PHE A 36 6.61 -3.65 -2.32
CA PHE A 36 5.60 -2.66 -2.71
C PHE A 36 6.07 -1.23 -2.42
N VAL A 37 6.61 -0.97 -1.22
CA VAL A 37 7.16 0.33 -0.84
C VAL A 37 8.30 0.74 -1.77
N ALA A 38 9.25 -0.16 -2.02
CA ALA A 38 10.41 0.12 -2.88
C ALA A 38 9.98 0.47 -4.32
N LYS A 39 9.07 -0.31 -4.91
CA LYS A 39 8.53 -0.04 -6.26
C LYS A 39 7.73 1.26 -6.31
N SER A 40 7.00 1.57 -5.24
CA SER A 40 6.23 2.81 -5.17
C SER A 40 7.13 4.04 -5.14
N LEU A 41 8.19 4.00 -4.32
CA LEU A 41 9.16 5.09 -4.26
C LEU A 41 9.89 5.29 -5.59
N LEU A 42 10.25 4.21 -6.29
CA LEU A 42 10.79 4.29 -7.65
C LEU A 42 9.85 5.05 -8.59
N ILE A 43 8.57 4.67 -8.63
CA ILE A 43 7.58 5.25 -9.55
C ILE A 43 7.32 6.73 -9.22
N ILE A 44 7.17 7.05 -7.93
CA ILE A 44 6.86 8.40 -7.44
C ILE A 44 8.06 9.34 -7.65
N ASP A 45 9.26 8.89 -7.32
CA ASP A 45 10.46 9.69 -7.54
C ASP A 45 10.74 9.87 -9.03
N PHE A 46 10.56 8.83 -9.85
CA PHE A 46 10.71 8.96 -11.30
C PHE A 46 9.80 10.05 -11.87
N GLU A 47 8.51 10.03 -11.49
CA GLU A 47 7.54 11.03 -11.93
C GLU A 47 7.93 12.45 -11.47
N ARG A 48 8.36 12.59 -10.22
CA ARG A 48 8.79 13.89 -9.70
C ARG A 48 10.03 14.41 -10.43
N GLU A 49 11.04 13.56 -10.62
CA GLU A 49 12.30 13.96 -11.24
C GLU A 49 12.12 14.27 -12.74
N ILE A 50 11.33 13.48 -13.48
CA ILE A 50 11.08 13.74 -14.91
C ILE A 50 10.29 15.03 -15.12
N TYR A 51 9.40 15.41 -14.20
CA TYR A 51 8.71 16.71 -14.25
C TYR A 51 9.62 17.87 -13.85
N THR A 52 10.58 17.63 -12.97
CA THR A 52 11.54 18.66 -12.53
C THR A 52 12.56 18.98 -13.63
N ASN A 53 13.01 17.98 -14.38
CA ASN A 53 13.91 18.16 -15.52
C ASN A 53 13.48 17.28 -16.70
N PRO A 54 12.61 17.78 -17.59
CA PRO A 54 12.05 16.98 -18.68
C PRO A 54 13.04 16.67 -19.82
N GLU A 55 14.18 17.39 -19.89
CA GLU A 55 15.19 17.21 -20.95
C GLU A 55 16.17 16.06 -20.64
N GLN A 56 16.11 15.46 -19.44
CA GLN A 56 16.98 14.34 -19.07
C GLN A 56 16.58 13.04 -19.80
N ASN A 57 17.49 12.07 -19.85
CA ASN A 57 17.19 10.76 -20.40
C ASN A 57 16.32 9.95 -19.40
N PRO A 58 15.05 9.64 -19.74
CA PRO A 58 14.17 8.90 -18.82
C PRO A 58 14.63 7.45 -18.61
N ALA A 59 15.25 6.82 -19.60
CA ALA A 59 15.77 5.45 -19.46
C ALA A 59 16.92 5.40 -18.44
N GLU A 60 17.81 6.39 -18.47
CA GLU A 60 18.90 6.52 -17.50
C GLU A 60 18.38 6.87 -16.10
N LEU A 61 17.42 7.79 -15.99
CA LEU A 61 16.77 8.12 -14.72
C LEU A 61 16.12 6.89 -14.09
N TRP A 62 15.35 6.12 -14.87
CA TRP A 62 14.70 4.89 -14.39
C TRP A 62 15.71 3.85 -13.92
N GLN A 63 16.80 3.64 -14.67
CA GLN A 63 17.88 2.74 -14.29
C GLN A 63 18.51 3.14 -12.94
N ASN A 64 18.84 4.43 -12.78
CA ASN A 64 19.45 4.95 -11.56
C ASN A 64 18.54 4.80 -10.34
N LEU A 65 17.25 5.10 -10.49
CA LEU A 65 16.27 4.92 -9.42
C LEU A 65 15.99 3.44 -9.13
N SER A 66 15.98 2.57 -10.15
CA SER A 66 15.84 1.12 -9.98
C SER A 66 17.00 0.54 -9.17
N LYS A 67 18.22 1.02 -9.41
CA LYS A 67 19.39 0.66 -8.60
C LYS A 67 19.24 1.14 -7.16
N LYS A 68 18.78 2.37 -6.94
CA LYS A 68 18.55 2.96 -5.61
C LYS A 68 17.51 2.19 -4.79
N TYR A 69 16.36 1.88 -5.37
CA TYR A 69 15.21 1.36 -4.63
C TYR A 69 15.07 -0.16 -4.69
N LEU A 70 15.38 -0.78 -5.83
CA LEU A 70 15.19 -2.23 -6.02
C LEU A 70 16.50 -3.02 -5.93
N ASN A 71 17.64 -2.34 -5.74
CA ASN A 71 18.98 -2.95 -5.82
C ASN A 71 19.18 -3.79 -7.10
N ARG A 72 18.58 -3.33 -8.21
CA ARG A 72 18.63 -3.98 -9.52
C ARG A 72 19.65 -3.27 -10.40
N GLU A 73 20.63 -4.02 -10.90
CA GLU A 73 21.54 -3.58 -11.95
C GLU A 73 21.06 -4.12 -13.30
N ASN A 74 20.22 -3.35 -13.97
CA ASN A 74 19.68 -3.64 -15.29
C ASN A 74 20.25 -2.68 -16.34
N GLU A 75 20.25 -3.10 -17.61
CA GLU A 75 20.53 -2.21 -18.73
C GLU A 75 19.48 -1.10 -18.83
N GLN A 76 19.81 -0.02 -19.54
CA GLN A 76 18.83 1.05 -19.80
C GLN A 76 17.68 0.49 -20.63
N ASP A 77 16.47 0.61 -20.10
CA ASP A 77 15.23 0.21 -20.76
C ASP A 77 14.14 1.26 -20.56
N ASN A 78 13.00 1.02 -21.22
CA ASN A 78 11.82 1.89 -21.13
C ASN A 78 10.73 1.28 -20.24
N GLU A 79 11.09 0.53 -19.19
CA GLU A 79 10.09 -0.03 -18.26
C GLU A 79 9.24 1.09 -17.63
N TRP A 80 9.81 2.28 -17.41
CA TRP A 80 9.07 3.48 -16.99
C TRP A 80 7.86 3.79 -17.87
N ALA A 81 7.93 3.53 -19.18
CA ALA A 81 6.85 3.81 -20.12
C ALA A 81 5.69 2.81 -20.02
N SER A 82 5.88 1.70 -19.29
CA SER A 82 4.81 0.74 -19.00
C SER A 82 3.87 1.20 -17.89
N ILE A 83 4.22 2.28 -17.17
CA ILE A 83 3.42 2.81 -16.07
C ILE A 83 2.35 3.77 -16.62
N PRO A 84 1.06 3.37 -16.68
CA PRO A 84 0.03 4.18 -17.34
C PRO A 84 -0.37 5.45 -16.56
N HIS A 85 -0.01 5.53 -15.28
CA HIS A 85 -0.39 6.64 -14.40
C HIS A 85 0.23 7.96 -14.86
N TYR A 86 1.45 7.94 -15.39
CA TYR A 86 2.14 9.15 -15.88
C TYR A 86 1.35 9.88 -16.99
N LEU A 87 0.51 9.16 -17.73
CA LEU A 87 -0.30 9.71 -18.82
C LEU A 87 -1.77 9.89 -18.44
N SER A 88 -2.34 8.96 -17.67
CA SER A 88 -3.76 8.97 -17.33
C SER A 88 -4.09 9.83 -16.11
N HIS A 89 -3.24 9.77 -15.08
CA HIS A 89 -3.45 10.45 -13.79
C HIS A 89 -2.09 10.87 -13.21
N PRO A 90 -1.48 11.96 -13.72
CA PRO A 90 -0.22 12.50 -13.20
C PRO A 90 -0.26 12.70 -11.68
N ALA A 91 0.85 12.37 -11.02
CA ALA A 91 1.02 12.45 -9.56
C ALA A 91 0.01 11.63 -8.75
N TYR A 92 -0.61 10.61 -9.35
CA TYR A 92 -1.61 9.78 -8.66
C TYR A 92 -1.00 8.60 -7.91
N TYR A 93 0.15 8.07 -8.36
CA TYR A 93 0.68 6.83 -7.80
C TYR A 93 1.01 6.94 -6.30
N GLN A 94 1.35 8.13 -5.82
CA GLN A 94 1.54 8.41 -4.40
C GLN A 94 0.30 8.09 -3.54
N ASN A 95 -0.91 8.14 -4.11
CA ASN A 95 -2.14 7.82 -3.38
C ASN A 95 -2.19 6.35 -2.98
N TYR A 96 -1.67 5.47 -3.84
CA TYR A 96 -1.53 4.05 -3.51
C TYR A 96 -0.55 3.82 -2.36
N PHE A 97 0.62 4.50 -2.39
CA PHE A 97 1.59 4.43 -1.31
C PHE A 97 1.01 4.93 0.01
N ARG A 98 0.33 6.09 -0.01
CA ARG A 98 -0.32 6.66 1.19
C ARG A 98 -1.42 5.74 1.73
N ALA A 99 -2.28 5.22 0.85
CA ALA A 99 -3.32 4.27 1.23
C ALA A 99 -2.75 3.01 1.89
N ASN A 100 -1.59 2.53 1.42
CA ASN A 100 -0.89 1.39 1.99
C ASN A 100 -0.44 1.61 3.44
N LEU A 101 -0.03 2.83 3.78
CA LEU A 101 0.34 3.18 5.16
C LEU A 101 -0.90 3.37 6.03
N MET A 102 -1.90 4.08 5.50
CA MET A 102 -3.16 4.36 6.21
C MET A 102 -3.92 3.08 6.54
N LYS A 103 -3.94 2.09 5.63
CA LYS A 103 -4.68 0.83 5.83
C LYS A 103 -4.23 0.10 7.10
N VAL A 104 -2.93 0.14 7.43
CA VAL A 104 -2.38 -0.58 8.59
C VAL A 104 -2.87 0.03 9.90
N GLN A 105 -2.80 1.36 10.03
CA GLN A 105 -3.33 2.03 11.22
C GLN A 105 -4.84 1.82 11.38
N ILE A 106 -5.60 1.89 10.28
CA ILE A 106 -7.04 1.60 10.28
C ILE A 106 -7.30 0.15 10.67
N TYR A 107 -6.59 -0.81 10.07
CA TYR A 107 -6.75 -2.23 10.32
C TYR A 107 -6.43 -2.59 11.78
N ASN A 108 -5.33 -2.07 12.34
CA ASN A 108 -4.99 -2.29 13.74
C ASN A 108 -6.07 -1.82 14.70
N TYR A 109 -6.65 -0.64 14.41
CA TYR A 109 -7.78 -0.17 15.18
C TYR A 109 -9.00 -1.09 15.03
N LEU A 110 -9.39 -1.42 13.81
CA LEU A 110 -10.53 -2.31 13.56
C LEU A 110 -10.34 -3.66 14.27
N LYS A 111 -9.15 -4.26 14.17
CA LYS A 111 -8.81 -5.52 14.81
C LYS A 111 -8.87 -5.44 16.34
N SER A 112 -8.47 -4.32 16.92
CA SER A 112 -8.53 -4.10 18.37
C SER A 112 -9.97 -4.05 18.91
N VAL A 113 -10.93 -3.60 18.08
CA VAL A 113 -12.34 -3.44 18.47
C VAL A 113 -13.19 -4.65 18.06
N LEU A 114 -12.88 -5.27 16.92
CA LEU A 114 -13.72 -6.29 16.29
C LEU A 114 -13.08 -7.69 16.26
N GLY A 115 -11.79 -7.83 16.56
CA GLY A 115 -11.03 -9.03 16.22
C GLY A 115 -10.81 -9.15 14.72
N ASN A 116 -10.70 -10.37 14.18
CA ASN A 116 -10.56 -10.57 12.74
C ASN A 116 -11.80 -10.05 12.00
N ILE A 117 -11.62 -9.07 11.12
CA ILE A 117 -12.74 -8.37 10.49
C ILE A 117 -13.46 -9.24 9.46
N THR A 118 -12.78 -10.25 8.89
CA THR A 118 -13.41 -11.23 7.98
C THR A 118 -14.24 -12.28 8.71
N GLU A 119 -14.04 -12.44 10.01
CA GLU A 119 -14.74 -13.43 10.85
C GLU A 119 -15.85 -12.78 11.70
N ASN A 120 -15.92 -11.45 11.75
CA ASN A 120 -16.90 -10.71 12.53
C ASN A 120 -18.04 -10.16 11.65
N ASN A 121 -19.27 -10.62 11.90
CA ASN A 121 -20.45 -10.20 11.14
C ASN A 121 -20.87 -8.73 11.37
N LYS A 122 -20.33 -8.06 12.40
CA LYS A 122 -20.56 -6.63 12.66
C LYS A 122 -19.57 -5.72 11.94
N SER A 123 -18.53 -6.25 11.30
CA SER A 123 -17.49 -5.44 10.63
C SER A 123 -18.08 -4.50 9.59
N ALA A 124 -19.01 -4.97 8.77
CA ALA A 124 -19.64 -4.17 7.74
C ALA A 124 -20.44 -2.98 8.33
N GLU A 125 -21.29 -3.25 9.32
CA GLU A 125 -22.07 -2.20 10.02
C GLU A 125 -21.15 -1.19 10.72
N PHE A 126 -20.08 -1.68 11.37
CA PHE A 126 -19.12 -0.82 12.05
C PHE A 126 -18.38 0.10 11.07
N MET A 127 -17.88 -0.45 9.96
CA MET A 127 -17.16 0.34 8.95
C MET A 127 -18.10 1.30 8.21
N ASP A 128 -19.34 0.91 7.93
CA ASP A 128 -20.32 1.83 7.35
C ASP A 128 -20.55 3.04 8.27
N LYS A 129 -20.80 2.77 9.55
CA LYS A 129 -21.07 3.81 10.55
C LYS A 129 -19.86 4.70 10.86
N ASN A 130 -18.63 4.20 10.77
CA ASN A 130 -17.44 4.92 11.23
C ASN A 130 -16.49 5.34 10.11
N ILE A 131 -16.66 4.85 8.88
CA ILE A 131 -15.77 5.10 7.76
C ILE A 131 -16.59 5.50 6.52
N PHE A 132 -17.41 4.60 5.98
CA PHE A 132 -17.96 4.77 4.63
C PHE A 132 -19.07 5.81 4.53
N ARG A 133 -19.92 5.97 5.56
CA ARG A 133 -21.03 6.96 5.56
C ARG A 133 -20.59 8.39 5.32
N TYR A 134 -19.32 8.71 5.59
CA TYR A 134 -18.80 10.07 5.46
C TYR A 134 -18.46 10.42 4.01
N GLY A 135 -18.19 9.43 3.15
CA GLY A 135 -17.76 9.69 1.78
C GLY A 135 -16.60 10.69 1.74
N ALA A 136 -16.79 11.80 1.01
CA ALA A 136 -15.82 12.89 0.92
C ALA A 136 -16.09 14.05 1.89
N SER A 137 -16.97 13.90 2.89
CA SER A 137 -17.28 14.99 3.84
C SER A 137 -16.23 15.18 4.93
N ILE A 138 -15.27 14.25 5.05
CA ILE A 138 -14.18 14.28 6.02
C ILE A 138 -12.90 13.91 5.27
N GLU A 139 -11.84 14.70 5.46
CA GLU A 139 -10.52 14.42 4.91
C GLU A 139 -9.91 13.15 5.54
N GLU A 140 -9.12 12.40 4.76
CA GLU A 140 -8.57 11.10 5.17
C GLU A 140 -7.83 11.09 6.52
N TYR A 141 -6.99 12.09 6.79
CA TYR A 141 -6.24 12.17 8.06
C TYR A 141 -7.15 12.47 9.25
N GLU A 142 -8.16 13.32 9.06
CA GLU A 142 -9.18 13.59 10.08
C GLU A 142 -10.05 12.37 10.33
N LEU A 143 -10.37 11.60 9.28
CA LEU A 143 -11.10 10.33 9.41
C LEU A 143 -10.29 9.32 10.24
N ILE A 144 -8.99 9.18 9.99
CA ILE A 144 -8.10 8.30 10.78
C ILE A 144 -8.05 8.75 12.23
N LYS A 145 -7.92 10.05 12.48
CA LYS A 145 -7.92 10.60 13.84
C LYS A 145 -9.24 10.39 14.56
N GLN A 146 -10.36 10.64 13.89
CA GLN A 146 -11.69 10.42 14.43
C GLN A 146 -11.94 8.92 14.73
N LEU A 147 -11.50 8.03 13.83
CA LEU A 147 -11.67 6.58 13.98
C LEU A 147 -10.79 6.03 15.10
N THR A 148 -9.48 6.34 15.07
CA THR A 148 -8.48 5.68 15.91
C THR A 148 -8.13 6.45 17.19
N GLY A 149 -8.56 7.71 17.31
CA GLY A 149 -8.17 8.62 18.37
C GLY A 149 -6.75 9.19 18.24
N ASN A 150 -5.98 8.78 17.23
CA ASN A 150 -4.58 9.16 17.03
C ASN A 150 -4.37 9.78 15.65
N GLU A 151 -3.43 10.72 15.55
CA GLU A 151 -2.99 11.25 14.26
C GLU A 151 -2.44 10.13 13.36
N PHE A 152 -2.50 10.34 12.04
CA PHE A 152 -1.87 9.41 11.12
C PHE A 152 -0.36 9.34 11.37
N SER A 153 0.17 8.11 11.45
CA SER A 153 1.60 7.85 11.59
C SER A 153 2.03 6.64 10.77
N ALA A 154 3.14 6.78 10.04
CA ALA A 154 3.77 5.66 9.36
C ALA A 154 4.40 4.63 10.34
N SER A 155 4.51 4.96 11.64
CA SER A 155 5.07 4.04 12.65
C SER A 155 4.30 2.72 12.74
N TYR A 156 2.96 2.77 12.66
CA TYR A 156 2.13 1.56 12.67
C TYR A 156 2.51 0.60 11.53
N PHE A 157 2.81 1.14 10.34
CA PHE A 157 3.26 0.35 9.22
C PHE A 157 4.67 -0.20 9.43
N CYS A 158 5.60 0.63 9.94
CA CYS A 158 6.97 0.19 10.22
C CYS A 158 7.07 -0.87 11.32
N GLU A 159 6.15 -0.87 12.29
CA GLU A 159 6.08 -1.88 13.35
C GLU A 159 5.57 -3.24 12.84
N GLU A 160 4.78 -3.25 11.76
CA GLU A 160 4.30 -4.48 11.13
C GLU A 160 5.27 -5.08 10.10
N LEU A 161 6.08 -4.24 9.44
CA LEU A 161 7.20 -4.66 8.59
C LEU A 161 8.25 -5.49 9.34
#